data_AF-A0A350XDK7-F1
#
_entry.id   AF-A0A350XDK7-F1
#
_cell.length_a   1.000
_cell.length_b   1.000
_cell.length_c   1.000
_cell.angle_alpha   90.00
_cell.angle_beta   90.00
_cell.angle_gamma   90.00
#
_symmetry.space_group_name_H-M   'P 1'
#
loop_
_entity.id
_entity.type
_entity.pdbx_description
1 polymer ?
#
loop_
_entity_poly.entity_id
_entity_poly.type
_entity_poly.pdbx_seq_one_letter_code
_entity_poly.pdbx_strand_id
1 'polypeptide(L)'
;MVKKNEKSLWELLWEYDPNGLIVVDKEMNITIVNPAFCKMFNVDSEEIIGQPVSYILKSDVRDFQKVWEKNEVIRVEESEYKEHNLYVRKVIFPIPDESIVACIMVDTTHDKLRQKEIIKLKTETISKVNEVVDNQMKVAQQIAGLLGETTAETKVSLLKIVKMLEQEVFEDG
;
A
#
# COMPACT_ATOMS: atom_id res chain seq x y z
N MET A 1 -54.73 4.61 -14.94
CA MET A 1 -53.89 4.54 -13.73
C MET A 1 -52.53 4.01 -14.15
N VAL A 2 -51.50 4.84 -14.09
CA VAL A 2 -50.12 4.45 -14.41
C VAL A 2 -49.62 3.61 -13.24
N LYS A 3 -49.26 2.33 -13.48
CA LYS A 3 -48.57 1.51 -12.47
C LYS A 3 -47.22 2.17 -12.19
N LYS A 4 -47.10 2.79 -11.01
CA LYS A 4 -45.82 3.21 -10.47
C LYS A 4 -45.04 1.93 -10.20
N ASN A 5 -44.06 1.61 -11.04
CA ASN A 5 -43.18 0.49 -10.82
C ASN A 5 -42.30 0.89 -9.62
N GLU A 6 -42.69 0.46 -8.42
CA GLU A 6 -41.87 0.64 -7.23
C GLU A 6 -40.63 -0.24 -7.41
N LYS A 7 -39.45 0.39 -7.48
CA LYS A 7 -38.19 -0.34 -7.50
C LYS A 7 -38.14 -1.27 -6.29
N SER A 8 -37.70 -2.50 -6.50
CA SER A 8 -37.51 -3.46 -5.42
C SER A 8 -36.51 -2.90 -4.40
N LEU A 9 -36.64 -3.26 -3.12
CA LEU A 9 -35.67 -2.88 -2.09
C LEU A 9 -34.24 -3.23 -2.51
N TRP A 10 -34.06 -4.36 -3.19
CA TRP A 10 -32.76 -4.81 -3.71
C TRP A 10 -32.23 -3.90 -4.82
N GLU A 11 -33.12 -3.42 -5.70
CA GLU A 11 -32.80 -2.46 -6.76
C GLU A 11 -32.47 -1.06 -6.23
N LEU A 12 -32.86 -0.74 -4.99
CA LEU A 12 -32.44 0.48 -4.33
C LEU A 12 -31.09 0.27 -3.65
N LEU A 13 -30.92 -0.83 -2.91
CA LEU A 13 -29.68 -1.11 -2.18
C LEU A 13 -28.46 -1.18 -3.11
N TRP A 14 -28.57 -1.85 -4.26
CA TRP A 14 -27.44 -1.95 -5.20
C TRP A 14 -27.11 -0.62 -5.93
N GLU A 15 -28.05 0.34 -6.00
CA GLU A 15 -27.92 1.61 -6.74
C GLU A 15 -27.07 2.60 -5.95
N TYR A 16 -27.17 2.50 -4.62
CA TYR A 16 -26.42 3.31 -3.67
C TYR A 16 -25.21 2.58 -3.08
N ASP A 17 -25.02 1.29 -3.37
CA ASP A 17 -23.83 0.55 -2.91
C ASP A 17 -22.57 1.14 -3.58
N PRO A 18 -21.56 1.57 -2.80
CA PRO A 18 -20.30 2.06 -3.35
C PRO A 18 -19.42 0.96 -3.96
N ASN A 19 -19.73 -0.31 -3.72
CA ASN A 19 -18.97 -1.46 -4.22
C ASN A 19 -19.50 -1.89 -5.59
N GLY A 20 -18.57 -2.25 -6.48
CA GLY A 20 -18.91 -2.82 -7.77
C GLY A 20 -19.51 -4.21 -7.60
N LEU A 21 -20.69 -4.43 -8.15
CA LEU A 21 -21.35 -5.73 -8.20
C LEU A 21 -21.45 -6.17 -9.65
N ILE A 22 -21.07 -7.41 -9.92
CA ILE A 22 -21.24 -8.07 -11.21
C ILE A 22 -21.70 -9.51 -10.99
N VAL A 23 -22.64 -9.96 -11.81
CA VAL A 23 -23.15 -11.33 -11.82
C VAL A 23 -23.01 -11.89 -13.21
N VAL A 24 -22.62 -13.17 -13.29
CA VAL A 24 -22.50 -13.92 -14.53
C VAL A 24 -23.31 -15.21 -14.47
N ASP A 25 -23.79 -15.66 -15.63
CA ASP A 25 -24.41 -16.97 -15.80
C ASP A 25 -23.37 -18.11 -15.89
N LYS A 26 -23.84 -19.34 -16.04
CA LYS A 26 -23.00 -20.54 -16.21
C LYS A 26 -22.15 -20.52 -17.50
N GLU A 27 -22.55 -19.75 -18.51
CA GLU A 27 -21.79 -19.49 -19.73
C GLU A 27 -20.75 -18.36 -19.56
N MET A 28 -20.64 -17.79 -18.36
CA MET A 28 -19.76 -16.66 -18.02
C MET A 28 -20.15 -15.35 -18.73
N ASN A 29 -21.42 -15.20 -19.13
CA ASN A 29 -21.94 -13.94 -19.65
C ASN A 29 -22.48 -13.08 -18.51
N ILE A 30 -22.27 -11.77 -18.62
CA ILE A 30 -22.70 -10.80 -17.63
C ILE A 30 -24.23 -10.71 -17.67
N THR A 31 -24.88 -10.99 -16.55
CA THR A 31 -26.34 -10.89 -16.43
C THR A 31 -26.76 -9.60 -15.75
N ILE A 32 -25.98 -9.15 -14.77
CA ILE A 32 -26.29 -8.00 -13.92
C ILE A 32 -25.00 -7.26 -13.58
N VAL A 33 -25.08 -5.93 -13.57
CA VAL A 33 -24.07 -5.02 -12.99
C VAL A 33 -24.76 -3.89 -12.23
N ASN A 34 -24.12 -3.36 -11.20
CA ASN A 34 -24.59 -2.15 -10.53
C ASN A 34 -23.90 -0.87 -11.05
N PRO A 35 -24.44 0.32 -10.74
CA PRO A 35 -23.85 1.59 -11.19
C PRO A 35 -22.42 1.82 -10.69
N ALA A 36 -22.05 1.29 -9.52
CA ALA A 36 -20.68 1.41 -9.02
C ALA A 36 -19.69 0.62 -9.89
N PHE A 37 -20.05 -0.58 -10.34
CA PHE A 37 -19.24 -1.36 -11.28
C PHE A 37 -19.05 -0.59 -12.61
N CYS A 38 -20.14 -0.06 -13.17
CA CYS A 38 -20.11 0.75 -14.38
C CYS A 38 -19.16 1.95 -14.25
N LYS A 39 -19.18 2.64 -13.11
CA LYS A 39 -18.27 3.75 -12.81
C LYS A 39 -16.82 3.31 -12.65
N MET A 40 -16.57 2.19 -11.95
CA MET A 40 -15.22 1.66 -11.72
C MET A 40 -14.51 1.29 -13.04
N PHE A 41 -15.25 0.69 -13.97
CA PHE A 41 -14.71 0.22 -15.25
C PHE A 41 -14.98 1.16 -16.42
N ASN A 42 -15.69 2.27 -16.19
CA ASN A 42 -16.09 3.26 -17.20
C ASN A 42 -16.81 2.62 -18.41
N VAL A 43 -17.88 1.88 -18.11
CA VAL A 43 -18.68 1.11 -19.06
C VAL A 43 -20.17 1.37 -18.85
N ASP A 44 -20.96 1.25 -19.91
CA ASP A 44 -22.42 1.27 -19.81
C ASP A 44 -22.96 -0.14 -19.52
N SER A 45 -23.91 -0.24 -18.60
CA SER A 45 -24.62 -1.50 -18.31
C SER A 45 -25.30 -2.09 -19.55
N GLU A 46 -25.89 -1.25 -20.42
CA GLU A 46 -26.63 -1.70 -21.60
C GLU A 46 -25.70 -2.32 -22.66
N GLU A 47 -24.42 -1.93 -22.68
CA GLU A 47 -23.42 -2.43 -23.63
C GLU A 47 -22.80 -3.75 -23.19
N ILE A 48 -22.70 -3.98 -21.87
CA ILE A 48 -21.96 -5.13 -21.32
C ILE A 48 -22.87 -6.29 -20.89
N ILE A 49 -24.15 -6.05 -20.62
CA ILE A 49 -25.09 -7.13 -20.32
C ILE A 49 -25.20 -8.08 -21.52
N GLY A 50 -25.11 -9.39 -21.26
CA GLY A 50 -25.06 -10.45 -22.26
C GLY A 50 -23.68 -10.67 -22.88
N GLN A 51 -22.70 -9.81 -22.64
CA GLN A 51 -21.33 -10.03 -23.10
C GLN A 51 -20.58 -11.00 -22.17
N PRO A 52 -19.58 -11.73 -22.67
CA PRO A 52 -18.70 -12.52 -21.81
C PRO A 52 -17.98 -11.63 -20.79
N VAL A 53 -17.86 -12.11 -19.55
CA VAL A 53 -17.15 -11.41 -18.45
C VAL A 53 -15.70 -11.08 -18.81
N SER A 54 -15.11 -11.87 -19.70
CA SER A 54 -13.76 -11.68 -20.24
C SER A 54 -13.59 -10.37 -21.01
N TYR A 55 -14.66 -9.74 -21.48
CA TYR A 55 -14.61 -8.46 -22.18
C TYR A 55 -14.06 -7.35 -21.27
N ILE A 56 -14.52 -7.32 -20.01
CA ILE A 56 -14.13 -6.32 -19.01
C ILE A 56 -13.08 -6.88 -18.05
N LEU A 57 -13.27 -8.11 -17.56
CA LEU A 57 -12.46 -8.72 -16.51
C LEU A 57 -11.58 -9.86 -17.06
N LYS A 58 -10.73 -9.55 -18.05
CA LYS A 58 -9.86 -10.52 -18.74
C LYS A 58 -9.04 -11.41 -17.80
N SER A 59 -8.52 -10.84 -16.71
CA SER A 59 -7.68 -11.54 -15.74
C SER A 59 -8.46 -12.51 -14.83
N ASP A 60 -9.77 -12.32 -14.69
CA ASP A 60 -10.56 -12.94 -13.63
C ASP A 60 -11.45 -14.08 -14.12
N VAL A 61 -11.56 -14.26 -15.43
CA VAL A 61 -12.38 -15.32 -16.07
C VAL A 61 -12.13 -16.68 -15.41
N ARG A 62 -10.86 -17.00 -15.14
CA ARG A 62 -10.46 -18.25 -14.49
C ARG A 62 -10.96 -18.37 -13.06
N ASP A 63 -11.06 -17.26 -12.33
CA ASP A 63 -11.59 -17.25 -10.97
C ASP A 63 -13.09 -17.51 -10.98
N PHE A 64 -13.85 -16.86 -11.88
CA PHE A 64 -15.29 -17.13 -12.06
C PHE A 64 -15.56 -18.59 -12.44
N GLN A 65 -14.80 -19.14 -13.40
CA GLN A 65 -14.90 -20.54 -13.80
C GLN A 65 -14.60 -21.49 -12.63
N LYS A 66 -13.52 -21.23 -11.89
CA LYS A 66 -13.12 -22.05 -10.74
C LYS A 66 -14.17 -22.01 -9.62
N VAL A 67 -14.75 -20.84 -9.35
CA VAL A 67 -15.82 -20.67 -8.35
C VAL A 67 -17.04 -21.50 -8.73
N TRP A 68 -17.42 -21.48 -10.01
CA TRP A 68 -18.51 -22.27 -10.53
C TRP A 68 -18.23 -23.78 -10.43
N GLU A 69 -17.10 -24.24 -10.96
CA GLU A 69 -16.73 -25.66 -11.02
C GLU A 69 -16.57 -26.29 -9.64
N LYS A 70 -15.98 -25.55 -8.69
CA LYS A 70 -15.68 -26.06 -7.36
C LYS A 70 -16.75 -25.76 -6.33
N ASN A 71 -17.69 -24.87 -6.65
CA ASN A 71 -18.66 -24.33 -5.71
C ASN A 71 -17.98 -23.72 -4.46
N GLU A 72 -16.87 -23.01 -4.65
CA GLU A 72 -16.04 -22.43 -3.58
C GLU A 72 -15.97 -20.91 -3.71
N VAL A 73 -15.99 -20.21 -2.57
CA VAL A 73 -15.81 -18.75 -2.53
C VAL A 73 -14.33 -18.39 -2.67
N ILE A 74 -14.01 -17.53 -3.63
CA ILE A 74 -12.66 -16.96 -3.79
C ILE A 74 -12.65 -15.54 -3.21
N ARG A 75 -11.67 -15.26 -2.36
CA ARG A 75 -11.39 -13.92 -1.83
C ARG A 75 -10.04 -13.46 -2.33
N VAL A 76 -10.00 -12.31 -2.98
CA VAL A 76 -8.78 -11.70 -3.51
C VAL A 76 -8.60 -10.36 -2.81
N GLU A 77 -7.63 -10.28 -1.91
CA GLU A 77 -7.36 -9.08 -1.10
C GLU A 77 -6.84 -7.91 -1.92
N GLU A 78 -6.20 -8.17 -3.07
CA GLU A 78 -5.64 -7.14 -3.93
C GLU A 78 -5.62 -7.59 -5.39
N SER A 79 -6.20 -6.79 -6.27
CA SER A 79 -6.15 -6.91 -7.72
C SER A 79 -5.96 -5.53 -8.33
N GLU A 80 -5.13 -5.43 -9.35
CA GLU A 80 -4.85 -4.18 -10.05
C GLU A 80 -5.37 -4.26 -11.48
N TYR A 81 -6.29 -3.37 -11.84
CA TYR A 81 -6.72 -3.15 -13.22
C TYR A 81 -6.00 -1.93 -13.77
N LYS A 82 -4.82 -2.16 -14.34
CA LYS A 82 -3.91 -1.09 -14.81
C LYS A 82 -4.55 -0.18 -15.84
N GLU A 83 -5.35 -0.73 -16.76
CA GLU A 83 -6.06 0.02 -17.80
C GLU A 83 -7.05 1.05 -17.20
N HIS A 84 -7.51 0.81 -15.97
CA HIS A 84 -8.46 1.66 -15.25
C HIS A 84 -7.83 2.41 -14.08
N ASN A 85 -6.51 2.27 -13.84
CA ASN A 85 -5.81 2.80 -12.66
C ASN A 85 -6.54 2.47 -11.33
N LEU A 86 -7.03 1.23 -11.22
CA LEU A 86 -7.94 0.81 -10.17
C LEU A 86 -7.31 -0.34 -9.36
N TYR A 87 -7.32 -0.20 -8.03
CA TYR A 87 -7.01 -1.30 -7.10
C TYR A 87 -8.30 -1.77 -6.45
N VAL A 88 -8.61 -3.06 -6.58
CA VAL A 88 -9.79 -3.63 -5.92
C VAL A 88 -9.43 -4.76 -4.99
N ARG A 89 -10.23 -4.91 -3.96
CA ARG A 89 -10.43 -6.18 -3.25
C ARG A 89 -11.72 -6.79 -3.76
N LYS A 90 -11.73 -8.08 -4.04
CA LYS A 90 -12.93 -8.75 -4.56
C LYS A 90 -13.24 -10.07 -3.88
N VAL A 91 -14.52 -10.40 -3.86
CA VAL A 91 -15.04 -11.69 -3.41
C VAL A 91 -15.94 -12.24 -4.49
N ILE A 92 -15.61 -13.44 -4.97
CA ILE A 92 -16.36 -14.15 -6.01
C ILE A 92 -16.97 -15.38 -5.37
N PHE A 93 -18.28 -15.55 -5.51
CA PHE A 93 -19.04 -16.62 -4.87
C PHE A 93 -20.15 -17.16 -5.77
N PRO A 94 -20.44 -18.46 -5.71
CA PRO A 94 -21.51 -19.06 -6.49
C PRO A 94 -22.85 -18.89 -5.75
N ILE A 95 -23.94 -18.80 -6.51
CA ILE A 95 -25.32 -18.92 -6.01
C ILE A 95 -25.96 -20.08 -6.79
N PRO A 96 -25.82 -21.32 -6.31
CA PRO A 96 -26.22 -22.51 -7.06
C PRO A 96 -27.72 -22.55 -7.40
N ASP A 97 -28.57 -22.10 -6.47
CA ASP A 97 -30.03 -22.11 -6.62
C ASP A 97 -30.50 -21.28 -7.81
N GLU A 98 -29.75 -20.23 -8.16
CA GLU A 98 -30.03 -19.33 -9.28
C GLU A 98 -29.15 -19.62 -10.51
N SER A 99 -28.24 -20.60 -10.42
CA SER A 99 -27.26 -20.94 -11.47
C SER A 99 -26.38 -19.77 -11.94
N ILE A 100 -25.97 -18.92 -10.99
CA ILE A 100 -25.14 -17.73 -11.25
C ILE A 100 -23.88 -17.69 -10.37
N VAL A 101 -22.91 -16.89 -10.78
CA VAL A 101 -21.75 -16.50 -9.97
C VAL A 101 -21.75 -14.99 -9.80
N ALA A 102 -21.64 -14.53 -8.56
CA ALA A 102 -21.60 -13.12 -8.22
C ALA A 102 -20.19 -12.71 -7.78
N CYS A 103 -19.83 -11.46 -8.03
CA CYS A 103 -18.61 -10.85 -7.58
C CYS A 103 -18.90 -9.46 -7.00
N ILE A 104 -18.37 -9.22 -5.80
CA ILE A 104 -18.37 -7.92 -5.14
C ILE A 104 -16.95 -7.37 -5.18
N MET A 105 -16.80 -6.13 -5.61
CA MET A 105 -15.54 -5.41 -5.77
C MET A 105 -15.55 -4.14 -4.92
N VAL A 106 -14.59 -4.04 -4.02
CA VAL A 106 -14.36 -2.86 -3.18
C VAL A 106 -13.19 -2.09 -3.79
N ASP A 107 -13.42 -0.85 -4.18
CA ASP A 107 -12.34 0.06 -4.59
C ASP A 107 -11.47 0.39 -3.37
N THR A 108 -10.18 0.09 -3.48
CA THR A 108 -9.15 0.31 -2.45
C THR A 108 -8.03 1.23 -2.97
N THR A 109 -8.26 1.89 -4.10
CA THR A 109 -7.28 2.75 -4.80
C THR A 109 -6.79 3.86 -3.89
N HIS A 110 -7.70 4.58 -3.24
CA HIS A 110 -7.34 5.66 -2.32
C HIS A 110 -6.48 5.16 -1.15
N ASP A 111 -6.85 4.03 -0.54
CA ASP A 111 -6.07 3.44 0.54
C ASP A 111 -4.68 3.01 0.08
N LYS A 112 -4.57 2.40 -1.11
CA LYS A 112 -3.29 1.99 -1.68
C LYS A 112 -2.38 3.16 -2.02
N LEU A 113 -2.92 4.23 -2.59
CA LEU A 113 -2.17 5.44 -2.88
C LEU A 113 -1.67 6.10 -1.59
N ARG A 114 -2.53 6.22 -0.58
CA ARG A 114 -2.16 6.75 0.74
C ARG A 114 -1.08 5.91 1.43
N GLN A 115 -1.18 4.59 1.36
CA GLN A 115 -0.16 3.68 1.90
C GLN A 115 1.19 3.88 1.20
N LYS A 116 1.20 3.96 -0.14
CA LYS A 116 2.43 4.21 -0.92
C LYS A 116 3.07 5.55 -0.54
N GLU A 117 2.28 6.61 -0.37
CA GLU A 117 2.78 7.92 0.05
C GLU A 117 3.39 7.88 1.47
N ILE A 118 2.72 7.24 2.42
CA ILE A 118 3.25 7.07 3.79
C ILE A 118 4.57 6.30 3.78
N ILE A 119 4.68 5.22 2.99
CA ILE A 119 5.90 4.43 2.86
C ILE A 119 7.04 5.28 2.30
N LYS A 120 6.74 6.12 1.30
CA LYS A 120 7.72 7.05 0.71
C LYS A 120 8.24 8.04 1.76
N LEU A 121 7.33 8.74 2.45
CA LEU A 121 7.70 9.72 3.49
C LEU A 121 8.49 9.09 4.65
N LYS A 122 8.13 7.87 5.07
CA LYS A 122 8.89 7.12 6.09
C LYS A 122 10.32 6.85 5.64
N THR A 123 10.49 6.39 4.40
CA THR A 123 11.82 6.10 3.83
C THR A 123 12.68 7.38 3.75
N GLU A 124 12.10 8.49 3.25
CA GLU A 124 12.79 9.78 3.21
C GLU A 124 13.18 10.29 4.60
N THR A 125 12.30 10.13 5.58
CA THR A 125 12.56 10.52 6.98
C THR A 125 13.71 9.71 7.58
N ILE A 126 13.72 8.40 7.39
CA ILE A 126 14.80 7.52 7.86
C ILE A 126 16.14 7.94 7.24
N SER A 127 16.15 8.24 5.95
CA SER A 127 17.37 8.71 5.26
C SER A 127 17.91 10.01 5.87
N LYS A 128 17.04 10.98 6.16
CA LYS A 128 17.44 12.24 6.81
C LYS A 128 17.96 12.03 8.23
N VAL A 129 17.33 11.14 8.99
CA VAL A 129 17.81 10.80 10.34
C VAL A 129 19.22 10.22 10.28
N ASN A 130 19.47 9.28 9.38
CA ASN A 130 20.79 8.69 9.20
C ASN A 130 21.84 9.73 8.80
N GLU A 131 21.50 10.65 7.89
CA GLU A 131 22.39 11.75 7.49
C GLU A 131 22.77 12.65 8.69
N VAL A 132 21.80 12.98 9.54
CA VAL A 132 22.07 13.76 10.76
C VAL A 132 22.98 12.99 11.72
N VAL A 133 22.72 11.69 11.93
CA VAL A 133 23.56 10.83 12.78
C VAL A 133 24.99 10.79 12.26
N ASP A 134 25.19 10.60 10.96
CA ASP A 134 26.51 10.58 10.33
C ASP A 134 27.25 11.91 10.50
N ASN A 135 26.53 13.03 10.37
CA ASN A 135 27.10 14.35 10.60
C ASN A 135 27.49 14.56 12.07
N GLN A 136 26.67 14.13 13.03
CA GLN A 136 27.02 14.19 14.45
C GLN A 136 28.23 13.31 14.78
N MET A 137 28.35 12.14 14.16
CA MET A 137 29.50 11.25 14.34
C MET A 137 30.80 11.90 13.83
N LYS A 138 30.76 12.57 12.67
CA LYS A 138 31.91 13.33 12.15
C LYS A 138 32.34 14.45 13.09
N VAL A 139 31.38 15.21 13.64
CA VAL A 139 31.67 16.27 14.62
C VAL A 139 32.31 15.67 15.88
N ALA A 140 31.77 14.56 16.40
CA ALA A 140 32.34 13.88 17.55
C ALA A 140 33.77 13.41 17.30
N GLN A 141 34.06 12.87 16.12
CA GLN A 141 35.42 12.49 15.70
C GLN A 141 36.37 13.69 15.65
N GLN A 142 35.94 14.84 15.15
CA GLN A 142 36.73 16.07 15.15
C GLN A 142 37.03 16.56 16.57
N ILE A 143 36.03 16.58 17.45
CA ILE A 143 36.20 16.94 18.86
C ILE A 143 37.18 15.98 19.53
N ALA A 144 37.02 14.67 19.34
CA ALA A 144 37.93 13.66 19.91
C ALA A 144 39.37 13.84 19.41
N GLY A 145 39.56 14.18 18.14
CA GLY A 145 40.87 14.51 17.56
C GLY A 145 41.52 15.72 18.24
N LEU A 146 40.79 16.84 18.33
CA LEU A 146 41.25 18.08 19.00
C LEU A 146 41.53 17.86 20.49
N LEU A 147 40.69 17.08 21.17
CA LEU A 147 40.88 16.73 22.57
C LEU A 147 42.16 15.89 22.76
N GLY A 148 42.42 14.96 21.82
CA GLY A 148 43.64 14.16 21.81
C GLY A 148 44.90 15.00 21.62
N GLU A 149 44.88 15.94 20.68
CA GLU A 149 45.98 16.88 20.42
C GLU A 149 46.29 17.75 21.64
N THR A 150 45.28 18.45 22.17
CA THR A 150 45.42 19.31 23.35
C THR A 150 45.86 18.55 24.60
N THR A 151 45.38 17.31 24.79
CA THR A 151 45.82 16.45 25.90
C THR A 151 47.30 16.05 25.76
N ALA A 152 47.76 15.75 24.53
CA ALA A 152 49.16 15.44 24.28
C ALA A 152 50.07 16.65 24.53
N GLU A 153 49.68 17.84 24.05
CA GLU A 153 50.39 19.10 24.31
C GLU A 153 50.47 19.43 25.80
N THR A 154 49.35 19.27 26.52
CA THR A 154 49.28 19.48 27.97
C THR A 154 50.21 18.52 28.70
N LYS A 155 50.21 17.23 28.34
CA LYS A 155 51.11 16.23 28.93
C LYS A 155 52.59 16.59 28.71
N VAL A 156 52.97 16.99 27.49
CA VAL A 156 54.35 17.41 27.19
C VAL A 156 54.75 18.62 28.03
N SER A 157 53.86 19.61 28.16
CA SER A 157 54.11 20.82 28.94
C SER A 157 54.28 20.50 30.43
N LEU A 158 53.41 19.66 31.00
CA LEU A 158 53.52 19.22 32.39
C LEU A 158 54.81 18.41 32.65
N LEU A 159 55.19 17.50 31.74
CA LEU A 159 56.43 16.74 31.86
C LEU A 159 57.68 17.63 31.81
N LYS A 160 57.65 18.72 31.04
CA LYS A 160 58.73 19.73 31.05
C LYS A 160 58.84 20.41 32.40
N ILE A 161 57.72 20.82 32.99
CA ILE A 161 57.70 21.44 34.33
C ILE A 161 58.24 20.47 35.38
N VAL A 162 57.79 19.21 35.36
CA VAL A 162 58.28 18.16 36.28
C VAL A 162 59.81 18.00 36.16
N LYS A 163 60.35 17.92 34.94
CA LYS A 163 61.80 17.80 34.73
C LYS A 163 62.60 19.00 35.26
N MET A 164 62.09 20.23 35.09
CA MET A 164 62.74 21.43 35.62
C MET A 164 62.80 21.40 37.15
N LEU A 165 61.69 21.02 37.79
CA LEU A 165 61.63 20.88 39.25
C LEU A 165 62.54 19.76 39.77
N GLU A 166 62.62 18.63 39.06
CA GLU A 166 63.57 17.56 39.40
C GLU A 166 65.01 18.06 39.33
N GLN A 167 65.39 18.80 38.28
CA GLN A 167 66.74 19.36 38.14
C GLN A 167 67.12 20.33 39.26
N GLU A 168 66.21 21.23 39.68
CA GLU A 168 66.44 22.14 40.81
C GLU A 168 66.63 21.38 42.13
N VAL A 169 65.88 20.30 42.36
CA VAL A 169 66.02 19.47 43.58
C VAL A 169 67.35 18.71 43.63
N PHE A 170 68.00 18.44 42.48
CA PHE A 170 69.32 17.80 42.42
C PHE A 170 70.50 18.79 42.42
N GLU A 171 70.27 20.08 42.18
CA GLU A 171 71.32 21.12 42.23
C GLU A 171 71.46 21.77 43.62
N ASP A 172 70.42 21.71 44.46
CA ASP A 172 70.39 22.25 45.83
C ASP A 172 70.65 21.21 46.96
N GLY A 173 71.10 19.99 46.63
CA GLY A 173 71.44 18.92 47.57
C GLY A 173 72.88 18.44 47.48
#